data_AF-A0A1R3XPY9-F1
#
_entry.id   AF-A0A1R3XPY9-F1
#
_cell.length_a   1.000
_cell.length_b   1.000
_cell.length_c   1.000
_cell.angle_alpha   90.00
_cell.angle_beta   90.00
_cell.angle_gamma   90.00
#
_symmetry.space_group_name_H-M   'P 1'
#
loop_
_entity.id
_entity.type
_entity.pdbx_description
1 polymer ?
#
loop_
_entity_poly.entity_id
_entity_poly.type
_entity_poly.pdbx_seq_one_letter_code
_entity_poly.pdbx_strand_id
1 'polypeptide(L)' 'MRIQAVVRKGHVKELDEREDLLYWLNRSPRERMEAVTFIISQFLKPGQRMDKSAVTKRKISHDIS' A
#
# COMPACT_ATOMS: atom_id res chain seq x y z
N MET A 1 -11.46 -1.62 10.20
CA MET A 1 -11.18 -0.44 9.37
C MET A 1 -12.01 -0.53 8.10
N ARG A 2 -12.75 0.52 7.71
CA ARG A 2 -13.54 0.54 6.46
C ARG A 2 -12.73 1.30 5.40
N ILE A 3 -12.02 0.59 4.53
CA ILE A 3 -11.29 1.20 3.41
C ILE A 3 -12.32 1.64 2.38
N GLN A 4 -12.43 2.95 2.15
CA GLN A 4 -13.31 3.54 1.14
C GLN A 4 -12.46 4.16 0.04
N ALA A 5 -12.84 3.91 -1.21
CA ALA A 5 -12.25 4.62 -2.34
C ALA A 5 -12.68 6.09 -2.27
N VAL A 6 -11.71 6.99 -2.13
CA VAL A 6 -11.94 8.43 -2.19
C VAL A 6 -11.57 8.90 -3.59
N VAL A 7 -12.54 9.43 -4.33
CA VAL A 7 -12.31 9.99 -5.66
C VAL A 7 -12.14 11.50 -5.53
N ARG A 8 -10.93 12.00 -5.81
CA ARG A 8 -10.65 13.43 -5.99
C ARG A 8 -10.67 13.75 -7.48
N LYS A 9 -11.44 14.77 -7.89
CA LYS A 9 -11.47 15.27 -9.27
C LYS A 9 -10.63 16.54 -9.34
N GLY A 10 -9.58 16.54 -10.15
CA GLY A 10 -8.68 17.67 -10.35
C GLY A 10 -7.66 17.39 -11.46
N HIS A 11 -6.92 18.41 -11.89
CA HIS A 11 -5.81 18.19 -12.83
C HIS A 11 -4.72 17.39 -12.12
N VAL A 12 -4.20 16.33 -12.73
CA VAL A 12 -3.19 15.45 -12.12
C VAL A 12 -1.97 16.22 -11.60
N LYS A 13 -1.59 17.32 -12.29
CA LYS A 13 -0.47 18.19 -11.90
C LYS A 13 -0.72 18.99 -10.61
N GLU A 14 -1.97 19.12 -10.19
CA GLU A 14 -2.41 19.89 -9.02
C GLU A 14 -2.77 18.97 -7.84
N LEU A 15 -2.78 17.65 -8.05
CA LEU A 15 -2.98 16.67 -6.99
C LEU A 15 -1.67 16.51 -6.23
N ASP A 16 -1.57 17.11 -5.05
CA ASP A 16 -0.40 16.94 -4.18
C ASP A 16 -0.42 15.55 -3.50
N GLU A 17 0.41 14.65 -4.01
CA GLU A 17 0.57 13.29 -3.47
C GLU A 17 1.31 13.25 -2.12
N ARG A 18 1.91 14.38 -1.69
CA ARG A 18 2.66 14.45 -0.42
C ARG A 18 1.76 14.22 0.78
N GLU A 19 0.53 14.75 0.75
CA GLU A 19 -0.44 14.55 1.82
C GLU A 19 -0.83 13.07 1.96
N ASP A 20 -0.99 12.37 0.83
CA ASP A 20 -1.33 10.95 0.83
C ASP A 20 -0.17 10.12 1.40
N LEU A 21 1.07 10.42 1.02
CA LEU A 21 2.25 9.76 1.60
C LEU A 21 2.32 9.96 3.11
N LEU A 22 2.15 11.20 3.59
CA LEU A 22 2.15 11.51 5.02
C LEU A 22 1.00 10.79 5.76
N TYR A 23 -0.19 10.73 5.17
CA TYR A 23 -1.31 9.97 5.69
C TYR A 23 -0.94 8.50 5.89
N TRP A 24 -0.37 7.84 4.88
CA TRP A 24 0.00 6.42 4.95
C TRP A 24 1.13 6.16 5.95
N LEU A 25 2.13 7.05 6.01
CA LEU A 25 3.22 6.94 6.98
C LEU A 25 2.72 7.06 8.43
N ASN A 26 1.66 7.83 8.66
CA ASN A 26 1.00 7.95 9.97
C ASN A 26 0.10 6.75 10.35
N ARG A 27 -0.25 5.85 9.41
CA ARG A 27 -1.01 4.62 9.72
C ARG A 27 -0.11 3.55 10.34
N SER A 28 -0.71 2.56 11.01
CA SER A 28 0.06 1.43 11.53
C SER A 28 0.66 0.59 10.39
N PRO A 29 1.78 -0.13 10.62
CA PRO A 29 2.34 -1.03 9.62
C PRO A 29 1.32 -2.06 9.10
N ARG A 30 0.42 -2.55 9.98
CA ARG A 30 -0.63 -3.51 9.62
C ARG A 30 -1.60 -2.91 8.59
N GLU A 31 -2.10 -1.71 8.85
CA GLU A 31 -3.05 -1.03 7.96
C GLU A 31 -2.44 -0.69 6.60
N ARG A 32 -1.16 -0.29 6.58
CA ARG A 32 -0.42 -0.09 5.32
C ARG A 32 -0.33 -1.39 4.52
N MET A 33 0.01 -2.50 5.17
CA MET A 33 0.11 -3.80 4.52
C MET A 33 -1.25 -4.27 3.97
N GLU A 34 -2.33 -4.05 4.73
CA GLU A 34 -3.71 -4.34 4.28
C GLU A 34 -4.08 -3.51 3.04
N ALA A 35 -3.80 -2.20 3.04
CA ALA A 35 -4.07 -1.33 1.90
C ALA A 35 -3.28 -1.72 0.65
N VAL A 36 -1.98 -1.99 0.77
CA VAL A 36 -1.15 -2.46 -0.35
C VAL A 36 -1.67 -3.80 -0.88
N THR A 37 -2.05 -4.72 0.00
CA THR A 37 -2.61 -6.01 -0.40
C THR A 37 -3.92 -5.83 -1.17
N PHE A 38 -4.80 -4.94 -0.70
CA PHE A 38 -6.07 -4.63 -1.37
C PHE A 38 -5.85 -4.01 -2.76
N ILE A 39 -4.89 -3.09 -2.90
CA ILE A 39 -4.54 -2.50 -4.19
C ILE A 39 -4.08 -3.60 -5.14
N ILE A 40 -3.14 -4.45 -4.72
CA ILE A 40 -2.63 -5.52 -5.58
C ILE A 40 -3.75 -6.49 -5.98
N SER A 41 -4.69 -6.81 -5.09
CA SER A 41 -5.80 -7.70 -5.44
C SER A 41 -6.72 -7.13 -6.53
N GLN A 42 -6.81 -5.81 -6.70
CA GLN A 42 -7.61 -5.21 -7.78
C GLN A 42 -6.99 -5.43 -9.17
N PHE A 43 -5.67 -5.67 -9.24
CA PHE A 43 -4.94 -5.88 -10.51
C PHE A 43 -4.76 -7.36 -10.86
N LEU A 44 -5.09 -8.28 -9.95
CA LEU A 44 -5.00 -9.72 -10.20
C LEU A 44 -6.29 -10.23 -10.83
N LYS A 45 -6.17 -10.98 -11.93
CA LYS A 45 -7.31 -11.71 -12.51
C LYS A 45 -7.76 -12.82 -11.55
N PRO A 46 -9.03 -13.27 -11.61
CA PRO A 46 -9.48 -14.43 -10.84
C PRO A 46 -8.57 -15.65 -11.05
N GLY A 47 -8.11 -16.25 -9.96
CA GLY A 47 -7.18 -17.39 -9.98
C GLY A 47 -5.71 -17.03 -10.23
N GLN A 48 -5.39 -15.76 -10.53
CA GLN A 48 -4.02 -15.31 -10.72
C GLN A 48 -3.32 -15.14 -9.36
N ARG A 49 -2.16 -15.77 -9.21
CA ARG A 49 -1.30 -15.56 -8.05
C ARG A 49 -0.48 -14.28 -8.25
N MET A 50 -0.25 -13.55 -7.16
CA MET A 50 0.68 -12.43 -7.14
C MET A 50 2.08 -12.91 -7.54
N ASP A 51 2.71 -12.25 -8.51
CA ASP A 51 4.12 -12.44 -8.79
C ASP A 51 4.94 -11.90 -7.62
N LYS A 52 5.75 -12.77 -7.01
CA LYS A 52 6.58 -12.46 -5.85
C LYS A 52 8.07 -12.45 -6.20
N SER A 53 8.42 -12.41 -7.48
CA SER A 53 9.79 -12.32 -7.97
C SER A 53 10.58 -11.18 -7.30
N ALA A 54 9.95 -10.03 -7.07
CA ALA A 54 10.55 -8.87 -6.39
C ALA A 54 10.45 -8.90 -4.85
N VAL A 55 9.71 -9.85 -4.26
CA VAL A 55 9.49 -9.90 -2.81
C VAL A 55 10.70 -10.53 -2.13
N THR A 56 11.55 -9.68 -1.55
CA THR A 56 12.66 -10.15 -0.71
C THR A 56 12.16 -10.34 0.72
N LYS A 57 12.11 -11.59 1.20
CA LYS A 57 11.85 -11.88 2.62
C LYS A 57 13.10 -11.53 3.43
N ARG A 58 13.07 -10.40 4.15
CA ARG A 58 14.11 -10.09 5.14
C ARG A 58 13.67 -10.63 6.51
N LYS A 59 14.54 -11.40 7.15
CA LYS A 59 14.39 -11.70 8.57
C LYS A 59 14.73 -10.41 9.32
N ILE A 60 13.86 -9.98 10.23
CA ILE A 60 14.21 -8.93 11.19
C ILE A 60 15.21 -9.58 12.14
N SER A 61 16.51 -9.34 11.93
CA SER A 61 17.53 -9.68 12.93
C SER A 61 17.23 -8.84 14.16
N HIS A 62 17.07 -9.51 15.31
CA HIS A 62 16.88 -8.90 16.61
C HIS A 62 18.21 -8.33 17.12
N ASP A 63 18.81 -7.42 16.35
CA ASP A 63 19.98 -6.65 16.76
C ASP A 63 19.64 -5.18 16.59
N ILE A 64 18.95 -4.66 17.60
CA ILE A 64 18.97 -3.24 17.94
C ILE A 64 19.44 -3.22 19.39
N SER A 65 20.75 -3.07 19.56
CA SER A 65 21.37 -2.64 20.82
C SER A 65 21.10 -1.15 21.04
#